data_AF-A0A815KUP4-F1
#
_entry.id   AF-A0A815KUP4-F1
#
_cell.length_a   1.000
_cell.length_b   1.000
_cell.length_c   1.000
_cell.angle_alpha   90.00
_cell.angle_beta   90.00
_cell.angle_gamma   90.00
#
_symmetry.space_group_name_H-M   'P 1'
#
loop_
_entity.id
_entity.type
_entity.pdbx_description
1 polymer ?
#
loop_
_entity_poly.entity_id
_entity_poly.type
_entity_poly.pdbx_seq_one_letter_code
_entity_poly.pdbx_strand_id
1 'polypeptide(L)'
;MNTPSQSVNSLLSSLKSTVELLIQFRGDSLTTKYGAIERLRLAILAILSHGLKQTSGDLYEQLWQLIVRLNANSQRYIHLLQDIYHKENIRLSVEQWIDQSVISQCLSQQLSCADNDNDLLQQYYD
;
A
#
# COMPACT_ATOMS: atom_id res chain seq x y z
N MET A 1 -11.77 -6.06 -24.64
CA MET A 1 -11.74 -5.00 -23.61
C MET A 1 -12.03 -5.67 -22.27
N ASN A 2 -11.16 -5.53 -21.28
CA ASN A 2 -11.43 -5.98 -19.90
C ASN A 2 -12.37 -4.97 -19.25
N THR A 3 -13.46 -5.41 -18.63
CA THR A 3 -14.30 -4.50 -17.82
C THR A 3 -13.54 -4.07 -16.56
N PRO A 4 -13.74 -2.86 -16.03
CA PRO A 4 -13.12 -2.42 -14.77
C PRO A 4 -13.32 -3.41 -13.62
N SER A 5 -14.48 -4.09 -13.61
CA SER A 5 -14.81 -5.14 -12.64
C SER A 5 -13.89 -6.38 -12.74
N GLN A 6 -13.46 -6.76 -13.96
CA GLN A 6 -12.54 -7.89 -14.16
C GLN A 6 -11.10 -7.54 -13.74
N SER A 7 -10.66 -6.29 -13.93
CA SER A 7 -9.32 -5.86 -13.49
C SER A 7 -9.22 -5.79 -11.95
N VAL A 8 -10.24 -5.28 -11.27
CA VAL A 8 -10.31 -5.28 -9.79
C VAL A 8 -10.33 -6.70 -9.23
N ASN A 9 -11.17 -7.59 -9.77
CA ASN A 9 -11.25 -8.98 -9.30
C ASN A 9 -9.92 -9.73 -9.47
N SER A 10 -9.17 -9.45 -10.54
CA SER A 10 -7.83 -10.01 -10.75
C SER A 10 -6.83 -9.51 -9.70
N LEU A 11 -6.82 -8.21 -9.41
CA LEU A 11 -5.96 -7.60 -8.38
C LEU A 11 -6.26 -8.18 -6.99
N LEU A 12 -7.53 -8.27 -6.62
CA LEU A 12 -7.94 -8.85 -5.34
C LEU A 12 -7.59 -10.34 -5.23
N SER A 13 -7.73 -11.10 -6.31
CA SER A 13 -7.33 -12.51 -6.34
C SER A 13 -5.81 -12.67 -6.19
N SER A 14 -5.03 -11.78 -6.80
CA SER A 14 -3.57 -11.75 -6.69
C SER A 14 -3.12 -11.39 -5.26
N LEU A 15 -3.73 -10.37 -4.65
CA LEU A 15 -3.49 -10.01 -3.25
C LEU A 15 -3.82 -11.18 -2.32
N LYS A 16 -5.00 -11.79 -2.48
CA LYS A 16 -5.44 -12.93 -1.66
C LYS A 16 -4.45 -14.08 -1.73
N SER A 17 -4.04 -14.49 -2.93
CA SER A 17 -3.06 -15.57 -3.14
C SER A 17 -1.72 -15.26 -2.46
N THR A 18 -1.29 -13.99 -2.50
CA THR A 18 -0.04 -13.55 -1.90
C THR A 18 -0.11 -13.56 -0.37
N VAL A 19 -1.23 -13.14 0.20
CA VAL A 19 -1.48 -13.20 1.65
C VAL A 19 -1.55 -14.66 2.13
N GLU A 20 -2.24 -15.54 1.40
CA GLU A 20 -2.30 -16.98 1.72
C GLU A 20 -0.91 -17.62 1.73
N LEU A 21 -0.08 -17.29 0.73
CA LEU A 21 1.31 -17.73 0.65
C LEU A 21 2.14 -17.21 1.84
N LEU A 22 1.95 -15.96 2.26
CA LEU A 22 2.61 -15.42 3.46
C LEU A 22 2.15 -16.10 4.75
N ILE A 23 0.87 -16.47 4.86
CA ILE A 23 0.33 -17.20 6.02
C ILE A 23 0.92 -18.63 6.08
N GLN A 24 1.07 -19.31 4.95
CA GLN A 24 1.73 -20.63 4.90
C GLN A 24 3.18 -20.58 5.40
N PHE A 25 3.80 -19.41 5.34
CA PHE A 25 5.16 -19.17 5.76
C PHE A 25 5.32 -18.69 7.20
N ARG A 26 4.23 -18.65 7.97
CA ARG A 26 4.18 -18.21 9.36
C ARG A 26 5.05 -19.11 10.25
N GLY A 27 6.17 -18.56 10.74
CA GLY A 27 7.12 -19.27 11.61
C GLY A 27 8.57 -19.18 11.15
N ASP A 28 8.81 -18.90 9.87
CA ASP A 28 10.16 -18.61 9.34
C ASP A 28 10.41 -17.10 9.29
N SER A 29 11.68 -16.68 9.35
CA SER A 29 12.02 -15.26 9.24
C SER A 29 11.60 -14.68 7.88
N LEU A 30 10.93 -13.52 7.90
CA LEU A 30 10.56 -12.75 6.72
C LEU A 30 11.77 -12.46 5.79
N THR A 31 12.98 -12.38 6.37
CA THR A 31 14.26 -12.17 5.69
C THR A 31 14.68 -13.30 4.76
N THR A 32 14.23 -14.55 4.95
CA THR A 32 14.52 -15.66 4.02
C THR A 32 13.59 -15.66 2.80
N LYS A 33 12.62 -14.74 2.75
CA LYS A 33 11.46 -14.81 1.84
C LYS A 33 11.18 -13.47 1.15
N TYR A 34 12.24 -12.75 0.77
CA TYR A 34 12.20 -11.49 0.02
C TYR A 34 11.15 -11.51 -1.11
N GLY A 35 11.04 -12.61 -1.87
CA GLY A 35 10.07 -12.72 -2.97
C GLY A 35 8.59 -12.70 -2.55
N ALA A 36 8.22 -13.14 -1.35
CA ALA A 36 6.83 -13.11 -0.89
C ALA A 36 6.42 -11.71 -0.44
N ILE A 37 7.31 -11.00 0.26
CA ILE A 37 7.10 -9.61 0.68
C ILE A 37 7.10 -8.69 -0.53
N GLU A 38 8.01 -8.91 -1.48
CA GLU A 38 8.05 -8.17 -2.74
C GLU A 38 6.75 -8.36 -3.54
N ARG A 39 6.24 -9.59 -3.64
CA ARG A 39 4.93 -9.84 -4.27
C ARG A 39 3.80 -9.11 -3.56
N LEU A 40 3.81 -9.09 -2.23
CA LEU A 40 2.79 -8.38 -1.46
C LEU A 40 2.88 -6.88 -1.72
N ARG A 41 4.10 -6.33 -1.74
CA ARG A 41 4.37 -4.94 -2.07
C ARG A 41 3.82 -4.56 -3.44
N LEU A 42 4.13 -5.36 -4.46
CA LEU A 42 3.62 -5.16 -5.81
C LEU A 42 2.09 -5.23 -5.88
N ALA A 43 1.47 -6.17 -5.18
CA ALA A 43 0.02 -6.30 -5.13
C ALA A 43 -0.65 -5.08 -4.47
N ILE A 44 -0.10 -4.59 -3.36
CA ILE A 44 -0.60 -3.39 -2.67
C ILE A 44 -0.42 -2.16 -3.53
N LEU A 45 0.75 -1.96 -4.13
CA LEU A 45 1.02 -0.84 -5.05
C LEU A 45 0.04 -0.84 -6.23
N ALA A 46 -0.21 -2.01 -6.81
CA ALA A 46 -1.14 -2.15 -7.92
C ALA A 46 -2.58 -1.79 -7.52
N ILE A 47 -3.01 -2.15 -6.30
CA ILE A 47 -4.33 -1.78 -5.77
C ILE A 47 -4.41 -0.28 -5.48
N LEU A 48 -3.41 0.28 -4.77
CA LEU A 48 -3.40 1.71 -4.42
C LEU A 48 -3.34 2.61 -5.67
N SER A 49 -2.67 2.15 -6.73
CA SER A 49 -2.58 2.86 -7.99
C SER A 49 -3.79 2.63 -8.92
N HIS A 50 -4.61 1.62 -8.64
CA HIS A 50 -5.78 1.32 -9.47
C HIS A 50 -6.86 2.37 -9.22
N GLY A 51 -7.32 3.02 -10.29
CA GLY A 51 -8.31 4.09 -10.19
C GLY A 51 -7.77 5.40 -9.63
N LEU A 52 -6.46 5.51 -9.38
CA LEU A 52 -5.84 6.76 -8.95
C LEU A 52 -5.97 7.80 -10.08
N LYS A 53 -6.50 8.98 -9.76
CA LYS A 53 -6.66 10.07 -10.72
C LYS A 53 -5.32 10.42 -11.34
N GLN A 54 -5.29 10.52 -12.68
CA GLN A 54 -4.08 10.98 -13.36
C GLN A 54 -3.89 12.48 -13.14
N THR A 55 -3.12 12.84 -12.12
CA THR A 55 -2.59 14.20 -11.99
C THR A 55 -1.26 14.33 -12.74
N SER A 56 -0.84 15.55 -13.05
CA SER A 56 0.39 15.85 -13.80
C SER A 56 1.70 15.55 -13.03
N GLY A 57 1.64 14.83 -11.90
CA GLY A 57 2.78 14.55 -11.01
C GLY A 57 3.28 13.11 -11.09
N ASP A 58 4.42 12.85 -10.45
CA ASP A 58 4.97 11.49 -10.35
C ASP A 58 4.03 10.56 -9.57
N LEU A 59 3.90 9.30 -10.02
CA LEU A 59 3.00 8.33 -9.38
C LEU A 59 3.38 8.09 -7.91
N TYR A 60 4.67 7.98 -7.59
CA TYR A 60 5.10 7.72 -6.22
C TYR A 60 4.90 8.94 -5.32
N GLU A 61 5.00 10.16 -5.85
CA GLU A 61 4.61 11.36 -5.11
C GLU A 61 3.12 11.35 -4.73
N GLN A 62 2.25 10.98 -5.67
CA GLN A 62 0.81 10.88 -5.40
C GLN A 62 0.49 9.78 -4.39
N LEU A 63 1.12 8.61 -4.55
CA LEU A 63 1.00 7.50 -3.58
C LEU A 63 1.52 7.90 -2.20
N TRP A 64 2.62 8.65 -2.13
CA TRP A 64 3.16 9.13 -0.86
C TRP A 64 2.21 10.12 -0.18
N GLN A 65 1.62 11.05 -0.93
CA GLN A 65 0.61 11.98 -0.39
C GLN A 65 -0.62 11.24 0.15
N LEU A 66 -1.11 10.23 -0.58
CA LEU A 66 -2.18 9.35 -0.13
C LEU A 66 -1.79 8.64 1.17
N ILE A 67 -0.59 8.05 1.24
CA ILE A 67 -0.08 7.38 2.43
C ILE A 67 -0.02 8.33 3.62
N VAL A 68 0.48 9.55 3.43
CA VAL A 68 0.50 10.58 4.49
C VAL A 68 -0.92 10.85 4.99
N ARG A 69 -1.89 10.97 4.08
CA ARG A 69 -3.29 11.22 4.43
C ARG A 69 -3.91 10.06 5.21
N LEU A 70 -3.69 8.81 4.77
CA LEU A 70 -4.21 7.60 5.45
C LEU A 70 -3.72 7.49 6.90
N ASN A 71 -2.53 8.02 7.18
CA ASN A 71 -1.87 7.89 8.48
C ASN A 71 -2.01 9.14 9.36
N ALA A 72 -2.66 10.21 8.89
CA ALA A 72 -2.70 11.51 9.54
C ALA A 72 -3.40 11.51 10.92
N ASN A 73 -4.28 10.54 11.18
CA ASN A 73 -5.04 10.47 12.44
C ASN A 73 -4.36 9.64 13.55
N SER A 74 -3.14 9.14 13.30
CA SER A 74 -2.42 8.29 14.25
C SER A 74 -1.00 8.81 14.46
N GLN A 75 -0.73 9.33 15.66
CA GLN A 75 0.61 9.81 16.02
C GLN A 75 1.67 8.72 15.87
N ARG A 76 1.33 7.46 16.18
CA ARG A 76 2.21 6.30 15.95
C ARG A 76 2.61 6.18 14.48
N TYR A 77 1.68 6.36 13.55
CA TYR A 77 1.97 6.21 12.12
C TYR A 77 2.68 7.44 11.55
N ILE A 78 2.41 8.64 12.07
CA ILE A 78 3.16 9.84 11.70
C ILE A 78 4.66 9.67 11.99
N HIS A 79 5.02 9.14 13.17
CA HIS A 79 6.42 8.86 13.48
C HIS A 79 7.05 7.85 12.51
N LEU A 80 6.32 6.77 12.18
CA LEU A 80 6.78 5.81 11.18
C LEU A 80 7.06 6.48 9.81
N LEU A 81 6.18 7.38 9.37
CA LEU A 81 6.36 8.09 8.10
C LEU A 81 7.57 9.03 8.11
N GLN A 82 7.88 9.64 9.25
CA GLN A 82 9.06 10.49 9.41
C GLN A 82 10.36 9.69 9.29
N ASP A 83 10.40 8.48 9.85
CA ASP A 83 11.58 7.62 9.85
C ASP A 83 11.93 7.06 8.46
N ILE A 84 10.92 6.86 7.62
CA ILE A 84 11.07 6.23 6.29
C ILE A 84 11.07 7.23 5.13
N TYR A 85 10.90 8.53 5.40
CA TYR A 85 10.81 9.53 4.34
C TYR A 85 12.20 9.85 3.75
N HIS A 86 12.37 9.53 2.46
CA HIS A 86 13.56 9.85 1.68
C HIS A 86 13.21 10.86 0.60
N LYS A 87 13.50 12.15 0.84
CA LYS A 87 13.17 13.24 -0.09
C LYS A 87 13.70 13.00 -1.52
N GLU A 88 14.88 12.40 -1.64
CA GLU A 88 15.52 12.12 -2.94
C GLU A 88 15.00 10.83 -3.59
N ASN A 89 14.25 10.00 -2.86
CA ASN A 89 13.75 8.71 -3.34
C ASN A 89 12.38 8.40 -2.72
N ILE A 90 11.35 9.08 -3.23
CA ILE A 90 9.97 8.89 -2.77
C ILE A 90 9.50 7.46 -2.98
N ARG A 91 9.93 6.82 -4.07
CA ARG A 91 9.67 5.40 -4.33
C ARG A 91 10.12 4.52 -3.15
N LEU A 92 11.35 4.70 -2.68
CA LEU A 92 11.85 3.96 -1.52
C LEU A 92 11.00 4.22 -0.26
N SER A 93 10.51 5.44 -0.08
CA SER A 93 9.64 5.81 1.05
C SER A 93 8.31 5.04 1.02
N VAL A 94 7.67 4.97 -0.16
CA VAL A 94 6.44 4.21 -0.38
C VAL A 94 6.67 2.71 -0.15
N GLU A 95 7.75 2.16 -0.70
CA GLU A 95 8.09 0.75 -0.54
C GLU A 95 8.39 0.39 0.93
N GLN A 96 9.14 1.23 1.64
CA GLN A 96 9.43 1.05 3.06
C GLN A 96 8.18 1.18 3.94
N TRP A 97 7.22 2.03 3.57
CA TRP A 97 5.95 2.12 4.29
C TRP A 97 5.23 0.77 4.27
N ILE A 98 5.09 0.16 3.09
CA ILE A 98 4.44 -1.16 2.96
C ILE A 98 5.16 -2.20 3.81
N ASP A 99 6.48 -2.29 3.69
CA ASP A 99 7.28 -3.27 4.43
C ASP A 99 7.13 -3.11 5.95
N GLN A 100 7.27 -1.88 6.45
CA GLN A 100 7.15 -1.59 7.88
C GLN A 100 5.73 -1.81 8.40
N SER A 101 4.72 -1.50 7.61
CA SER A 101 3.32 -1.73 7.95
C SER A 101 2.97 -3.21 8.03
N VAL A 102 3.60 -4.04 7.19
CA VAL A 102 3.48 -5.51 7.25
C VAL A 102 4.22 -6.06 8.47
N ILE A 103 5.47 -5.65 8.69
CA ILE A 103 6.29 -6.06 9.84
C ILE A 103 5.60 -5.68 11.17
N SER A 104 5.04 -4.48 11.24
CA SER A 104 4.33 -3.94 12.40
C SER A 104 2.89 -4.42 12.53
N GLN A 105 2.42 -5.27 11.61
CA GLN A 105 1.06 -5.83 11.55
C GLN A 105 -0.05 -4.76 11.58
N CYS A 106 0.20 -3.58 11.01
CA CYS A 106 -0.72 -2.45 11.03
C CYS A 106 -1.27 -2.05 9.65
N LEU A 107 -0.79 -2.69 8.57
CA LEU A 107 -1.20 -2.36 7.20
C LEU A 107 -2.73 -2.32 7.01
N SER A 108 -3.44 -3.37 7.46
CA SER A 108 -4.90 -3.43 7.33
C SER A 108 -5.60 -2.29 8.07
N GLN A 109 -5.09 -1.92 9.25
CA GLN A 109 -5.65 -0.83 10.04
C GLN A 109 -5.42 0.52 9.34
N GLN A 110 -4.24 0.75 8.76
CA GLN A 110 -3.93 1.98 8.02
C GLN A 110 -4.80 2.11 6.76
N LEU A 111 -5.03 1.01 6.04
CA LEU A 111 -5.89 1.01 4.85
C LEU A 111 -7.37 1.22 5.22
N SER A 112 -7.83 0.68 6.35
CA SER A 112 -9.22 0.89 6.80
C SER A 112 -9.56 2.34 7.16
N CYS A 113 -8.56 3.22 7.29
CA CYS A 113 -8.79 4.66 7.42
C CYS A 113 -9.44 5.26 6.17
N ALA A 114 -9.28 4.63 4.99
CA ALA A 114 -9.94 5.05 3.76
C ALA A 114 -11.45 4.73 3.74
N ASP A 115 -11.89 3.67 4.44
CA ASP A 115 -13.25 3.13 4.33
C ASP A 115 -14.35 4.15 4.65
N ASN A 116 -14.03 5.15 5.47
CA ASN A 116 -14.97 6.19 5.90
C ASN A 116 -14.52 7.62 5.54
N ASP A 117 -13.40 7.78 4.81
CA ASP A 117 -12.89 9.09 4.38
C ASP A 117 -13.30 9.35 2.93
N ASN A 118 -14.59 9.67 2.73
CA ASN A 118 -15.15 9.96 1.40
C ASN A 118 -14.42 11.11 0.70
N ASP A 119 -13.93 12.09 1.45
CA ASP A 119 -13.19 13.22 0.91
C ASP A 119 -11.85 12.75 0.33
N LEU A 120 -11.12 11.90 1.04
CA LEU A 120 -9.92 11.25 0.54
C LEU A 120 -10.20 10.42 -0.70
N LEU A 121 -11.21 9.55 -0.68
CA LEU A 121 -11.53 8.69 -1.82
C LEU A 121 -11.88 9.53 -3.06
N GLN A 122 -12.73 10.55 -2.91
CA GLN A 122 -13.10 11.45 -4.01
C GLN A 122 -11.93 12.30 -4.49
N GLN A 123 -11.01 12.67 -3.61
CA GLN A 123 -9.83 13.47 -3.99
C GLN A 123 -8.85 12.66 -4.84
N TYR A 124 -8.60 11.40 -4.48
CA TYR A 124 -7.52 10.61 -5.07
C TYR A 124 -7.98 9.58 -6.11
N TYR A 125 -9.25 9.15 -6.10
CA TYR A 125 -9.76 8.07 -6.97
C TYR A 125 -10.91 8.55 -7.87
N ASP A 126 -10.96 8.01 -9.11
CA ASP A 126 -12.04 8.18 -10.09
C ASP A 126 -13.24 7.24 -9.84
#